data_AF-B4JE63-F1
#
_entry.id   AF-B4JE63-F1
#
_cell.length_a   1.000
_cell.length_b   1.000
_cell.length_c   1.000
_cell.angle_alpha   90.00
_cell.angle_beta   90.00
_cell.angle_gamma   90.00
#
_symmetry.space_group_name_H-M   'P 1'
#
loop_
_entity.id
_entity.type
_entity.pdbx_description
1 polymer ?
#
loop_
_entity_poly.entity_id
_entity_poly.type
_entity_poly.pdbx_seq_one_letter_code
_entity_poly.pdbx_strand_id
1 'polypeptide(L)'
;MCEFGRSTRCIIGAMVIVISLTGAQSEQRYKWTTMDWLQHLNYSHEVHNVTSADGYQLQLQRLPRVGARPVLLVHGLLGSSLGWLCLGPSKSLDAGEDAGADAAAQLQQAHQLLLIGHSQLLEIFNYDYLLQGGSTRELRHLQQIWKSGDFISYDYGPIENMQIYHSVEAINYNLSGISVPIILYFGQTDAIATPEGVHAIYAKMLNSVRSVRRISSAKFNHFDFLISGEVKTLVNDKLIELMEKFLDGKLPYIIE
;
A
#
# COMPACT_ATOMS: atom_id res chain seq x y z
N MET A 1 -44.97 69.28 -0.97
CA MET A 1 -44.51 69.16 0.43
C MET A 1 -44.39 67.68 0.74
N CYS A 2 -43.17 67.16 0.75
CA CYS A 2 -42.86 65.79 1.17
C CYS A 2 -41.65 65.86 2.11
N GLU A 3 -41.86 65.43 3.36
CA GLU A 3 -40.79 65.18 4.33
C GLU A 3 -40.14 63.83 4.04
N PHE A 4 -38.82 63.73 4.22
CA PHE A 4 -38.16 62.47 4.56
C PHE A 4 -36.87 62.77 5.31
N GLY A 5 -36.89 62.54 6.63
CA GLY A 5 -35.68 62.31 7.42
C GLY A 5 -35.28 60.84 7.34
N ARG A 6 -33.98 60.56 7.46
CA ARG A 6 -33.51 59.36 8.18
C ARG A 6 -32.06 59.47 8.63
N SER A 7 -31.94 59.28 9.94
CA SER A 7 -30.74 59.13 10.75
C SER A 7 -30.02 57.81 10.44
N THR A 8 -28.70 57.89 10.39
CA THR A 8 -27.70 56.82 10.40
C THR A 8 -27.98 55.78 11.49
N ARG A 9 -28.07 54.50 11.12
CA ARG A 9 -27.89 53.37 12.03
C ARG A 9 -26.77 52.48 11.50
N CYS A 10 -25.64 52.53 12.21
CA CYS A 10 -24.56 51.55 12.11
C CYS A 10 -25.10 50.19 12.56
N ILE A 11 -25.16 49.22 11.65
CA ILE A 11 -25.38 47.81 12.00
C ILE A 11 -24.00 47.19 12.15
N ILE A 12 -23.53 47.04 13.39
CA ILE A 12 -22.40 46.17 13.71
C ILE A 12 -22.93 44.75 13.61
N GLY A 13 -22.83 44.15 12.42
CA GLY A 13 -23.08 42.73 12.23
C GLY A 13 -21.94 41.94 12.84
N ALA A 14 -22.16 41.31 13.99
CA ALA A 14 -21.26 40.31 14.52
C ALA A 14 -21.32 39.07 13.60
N MET A 15 -20.35 38.97 12.69
CA MET A 15 -20.12 37.78 11.88
C MET A 15 -19.54 36.70 12.80
N VAL A 16 -20.39 35.81 13.31
CA VAL A 16 -19.95 34.61 14.01
C VAL A 16 -19.35 33.68 12.96
N ILE A 17 -18.04 33.80 12.75
CA ILE A 17 -17.27 32.79 12.02
C ILE A 17 -17.23 31.57 12.94
N VAL A 18 -18.09 30.59 12.68
CA VAL A 18 -17.91 29.24 13.21
C VAL A 18 -16.69 28.68 12.49
N ILE A 19 -15.52 28.85 13.10
CA ILE A 19 -14.33 28.09 12.73
C ILE A 19 -14.66 26.65 13.11
N SER A 20 -15.21 25.88 12.17
CA SER A 20 -15.23 24.43 12.30
C SER A 20 -13.77 24.01 12.39
N LEU A 21 -13.37 23.52 13.57
CA LEU A 21 -12.05 22.98 13.84
C LEU A 21 -11.85 21.74 12.95
N THR A 22 -11.42 21.93 11.72
CA THR A 22 -11.09 20.84 10.77
C THR A 22 -9.81 20.09 11.17
N GLY A 23 -9.12 20.52 12.24
CA GLY A 23 -7.95 19.83 12.79
C GLY A 23 -8.26 18.46 13.41
N ALA A 24 -9.48 18.25 13.93
CA ALA A 24 -9.83 17.02 14.67
C ALA A 24 -10.01 15.78 13.79
N GLN A 25 -10.39 15.95 12.52
CA GLN A 25 -10.58 14.81 11.61
C GLN A 25 -9.27 14.10 11.27
N SER A 26 -8.15 14.82 11.21
CA SER A 26 -6.85 14.24 10.86
C SER A 26 -6.35 13.25 11.91
N GLU A 27 -6.46 13.59 13.20
CA GLU A 27 -6.03 12.73 14.31
C GLU A 27 -6.90 11.48 14.47
N GLN A 28 -8.18 11.56 14.11
CA GLN A 28 -9.10 10.42 14.23
C GLN A 28 -8.83 9.35 13.15
N ARG A 29 -8.38 9.75 11.95
CA ARG A 29 -8.12 8.83 10.82
C ARG A 29 -6.98 7.85 11.07
N TYR A 30 -6.04 8.19 11.94
CA TYR A 30 -4.96 7.31 12.36
C TYR A 30 -5.46 6.05 13.09
N LYS A 31 -6.64 6.14 13.73
CA LYS A 31 -7.28 5.03 14.43
C LYS A 31 -8.27 4.25 13.55
N TRP A 32 -8.37 4.58 12.27
CA TRP A 32 -9.33 3.93 11.39
C TRP A 32 -8.79 2.58 10.90
N THR A 33 -9.66 1.58 10.94
CA THR A 33 -9.46 0.30 10.27
C THR A 33 -9.71 0.45 8.77
N THR A 34 -9.40 -0.60 7.99
CA THR A 34 -9.83 -0.69 6.58
C THR A 34 -11.34 -0.47 6.44
N MET A 35 -12.13 -1.00 7.37
CA MET A 35 -13.59 -0.91 7.32
C MET A 35 -14.09 0.51 7.52
N ASP A 36 -13.52 1.23 8.48
CA ASP A 36 -13.87 2.63 8.76
C ASP A 36 -13.59 3.51 7.53
N TRP A 37 -12.47 3.26 6.84
CA TRP A 37 -12.14 3.93 5.57
C TRP A 37 -13.16 3.62 4.47
N LEU A 38 -13.51 2.35 4.27
CA LEU A 38 -14.48 1.95 3.23
C LEU A 38 -15.87 2.53 3.50
N GLN A 39 -16.31 2.54 4.75
CA GLN A 39 -17.58 3.15 5.16
C GLN A 39 -17.57 4.66 4.95
N HIS A 40 -16.49 5.34 5.35
CA HIS A 40 -16.34 6.78 5.16
C HIS A 40 -16.36 7.19 3.69
N LEU A 41 -15.73 6.40 2.83
CA LEU A 41 -15.70 6.61 1.37
C LEU A 41 -16.97 6.10 0.66
N ASN A 42 -17.93 5.55 1.40
CA ASN A 42 -19.17 4.98 0.87
C ASN A 42 -18.92 3.89 -0.20
N TYR A 43 -17.88 3.08 -0.01
CA TYR A 43 -17.57 1.94 -0.87
C TYR A 43 -18.31 0.68 -0.42
N SER A 44 -18.98 0.02 -1.37
CA SER A 44 -19.54 -1.31 -1.14
C SER A 44 -18.40 -2.29 -0.87
N HIS A 45 -18.55 -3.09 0.18
CA HIS A 45 -17.52 -4.02 0.62
C HIS A 45 -18.13 -5.23 1.33
N GLU A 46 -17.38 -6.33 1.31
CA GLU A 46 -17.71 -7.59 1.96
C GLU A 46 -16.49 -8.09 2.73
N VAL A 47 -16.72 -8.66 3.91
CA VAL A 47 -15.67 -9.31 4.71
C VAL A 47 -15.90 -10.81 4.70
N HIS A 48 -14.87 -11.56 4.32
CA HIS A 48 -14.91 -13.02 4.28
C HIS A 48 -13.85 -13.57 5.23
N ASN A 49 -14.28 -14.35 6.22
CA ASN A 49 -13.37 -15.11 7.09
C ASN A 49 -13.22 -16.52 6.51
N VAL A 50 -11.98 -16.91 6.20
CA VAL A 50 -11.67 -18.17 5.52
C VAL A 50 -10.63 -18.93 6.33
N THR A 51 -10.87 -20.22 6.54
CA THR A 51 -9.83 -21.14 7.03
C THR A 51 -9.19 -21.83 5.83
N SER A 52 -7.88 -21.69 5.67
CA SER A 52 -7.13 -22.38 4.62
C SER A 52 -7.03 -23.88 4.91
N ALA A 53 -6.68 -24.69 3.89
CA ALA A 53 -6.58 -26.15 4.04
C ALA A 53 -5.52 -26.58 5.06
N ASP A 54 -4.50 -25.75 5.27
CA ASP A 54 -3.42 -25.90 6.26
C ASP A 54 -3.74 -25.21 7.61
N GLY A 55 -4.97 -24.73 7.81
CA GLY A 55 -5.50 -24.32 9.11
C GLY A 55 -5.29 -22.85 9.48
N TYR A 56 -4.73 -22.02 8.59
CA TYR A 56 -4.61 -20.58 8.84
C TYR A 56 -5.97 -19.90 8.73
N GLN A 57 -6.22 -18.98 9.66
CA GLN A 57 -7.41 -18.12 9.65
C GLN A 57 -7.08 -16.82 8.93
N LEU A 58 -7.76 -16.58 7.81
CA LEU A 58 -7.57 -15.43 6.95
C LEU A 58 -8.82 -14.57 6.94
N GLN A 59 -8.67 -13.26 6.94
CA GLN A 59 -9.74 -12.32 6.64
C GLN A 59 -9.46 -11.67 5.30
N LEU A 60 -10.43 -11.73 4.39
CA LEU A 60 -10.37 -11.14 3.06
C LEU A 60 -11.37 -9.99 2.97
N GLN A 61 -10.89 -8.87 2.44
CA GLN A 61 -11.69 -7.68 2.13
C GLN A 61 -12.01 -7.70 0.64
N ARG A 62 -13.30 -7.71 0.27
CA ARG A 62 -13.74 -7.73 -1.13
C ARG A 62 -14.52 -6.46 -1.46
N LEU A 63 -14.11 -5.79 -2.53
CA LEU A 63 -14.82 -4.65 -3.11
C LEU A 63 -15.60 -5.11 -4.36
N PRO A 64 -16.89 -5.45 -4.25
CA PRO A 64 -17.67 -5.95 -5.39
C PRO A 64 -17.78 -4.93 -6.52
N ARG A 65 -17.47 -5.37 -7.74
CA ARG A 65 -17.69 -4.59 -8.96
C ARG A 65 -18.21 -5.49 -10.08
N VAL A 66 -19.49 -5.32 -10.44
CA VAL A 66 -20.17 -6.18 -11.43
C VAL A 66 -19.53 -5.98 -12.81
N GLY A 67 -19.18 -7.09 -13.47
CA GLY A 67 -18.56 -7.08 -14.81
C GLY A 67 -17.06 -6.76 -14.82
N ALA A 68 -16.46 -6.44 -13.68
CA ALA A 68 -15.02 -6.17 -13.58
C ALA A 68 -14.22 -7.47 -13.47
N ARG A 69 -12.94 -7.41 -13.89
CA ARG A 69 -11.99 -8.51 -13.67
C ARG A 69 -11.53 -8.49 -12.21
N PRO A 70 -11.54 -9.64 -11.50
CA PRO A 70 -11.08 -9.69 -10.13
C PRO A 70 -9.56 -9.49 -10.06
N VAL A 71 -9.12 -8.68 -9.10
CA VAL A 71 -7.71 -8.45 -8.77
C VAL A 71 -7.53 -8.76 -7.30
N LEU A 72 -6.52 -9.56 -6.96
CA LEU A 72 -6.12 -9.82 -5.59
C LEU A 72 -4.95 -8.91 -5.22
N LEU A 73 -5.15 -8.07 -4.21
CA LEU A 73 -4.10 -7.25 -3.62
C LEU A 73 -3.64 -7.90 -2.31
N VAL A 74 -2.35 -8.17 -2.21
CA VAL A 74 -1.72 -8.74 -1.02
C VAL A 74 -0.70 -7.72 -0.52
N HIS A 75 -0.86 -7.27 0.72
CA HIS A 75 0.08 -6.35 1.34
C HIS A 75 1.42 -7.03 1.63
N GLY A 76 2.45 -6.23 1.91
CA GLY A 76 3.75 -6.73 2.34
C GLY A 76 3.73 -7.38 3.72
N LEU A 77 4.87 -7.98 4.08
CA LEU A 77 5.11 -8.57 5.40
C LEU A 77 4.79 -7.58 6.53
N LEU A 78 4.05 -8.03 7.55
CA LEU A 78 3.52 -7.22 8.66
C LEU A 78 2.56 -6.09 8.27
N GLY A 79 2.20 -5.95 7.00
CA GLY A 79 1.24 -4.95 6.55
C GLY A 79 -0.21 -5.33 6.83
N SER A 80 -1.12 -4.46 6.40
CA SER A 80 -2.55 -4.75 6.36
C SER A 80 -3.17 -4.20 5.07
N SER A 81 -4.43 -4.56 4.83
CA SER A 81 -5.22 -3.99 3.72
C SER A 81 -5.36 -2.47 3.81
N LEU A 82 -5.09 -1.85 4.96
CA LEU A 82 -5.14 -0.40 5.14
C LEU A 82 -4.13 0.34 4.26
N GLY A 83 -2.99 -0.29 3.95
CA GLY A 83 -1.96 0.31 3.07
C GLY A 83 -2.47 0.66 1.67
N TRP A 84 -3.55 0.03 1.22
CA TRP A 84 -4.18 0.33 -0.07
C TRP A 84 -5.15 1.50 -0.03
N LEU A 85 -5.49 2.03 1.16
CA LEU A 85 -6.56 3.01 1.37
C LEU A 85 -6.15 4.25 2.17
N CYS A 86 -5.21 4.15 3.12
CA CYS A 86 -4.98 5.19 4.14
C CYS A 86 -4.47 6.53 3.62
N LEU A 87 -3.97 6.59 2.38
CA LEU A 87 -3.57 7.84 1.71
C LEU A 87 -4.74 8.61 1.08
N GLY A 88 -5.95 8.05 1.16
CA GLY A 88 -7.18 8.61 0.61
C GLY A 88 -7.30 8.50 -0.93
N PRO A 89 -8.47 8.85 -1.48
CA PRO A 89 -8.80 8.58 -2.89
C PRO A 89 -7.87 9.23 -3.91
N SER A 90 -7.26 10.37 -3.59
CA SER A 90 -6.36 11.04 -4.53
C SER A 90 -5.01 10.32 -4.73
N LYS A 91 -4.69 9.30 -3.92
CA LYS A 91 -3.35 8.69 -3.86
C LYS A 91 -3.35 7.17 -3.78
N SER A 92 -4.30 6.61 -3.05
CA SER A 92 -4.48 5.17 -2.84
C SER A 92 -4.79 4.41 -4.13
N LEU A 93 -4.36 3.14 -4.22
CA LEU A 93 -4.53 2.30 -5.42
C LEU A 93 -6.01 1.97 -5.70
N ASP A 94 -6.83 1.85 -4.65
CA ASP A 94 -8.25 1.48 -4.77
C ASP A 94 -9.17 2.63 -5.18
N ALA A 95 -8.62 3.80 -5.46
CA ALA A 95 -9.39 4.93 -5.95
C ALA A 95 -9.58 4.85 -7.47
N GLY A 96 -10.48 3.97 -7.89
CA GLY A 96 -10.96 3.97 -9.27
C GLY A 96 -11.63 5.32 -9.59
N GLU A 97 -11.23 5.91 -10.72
CA GLU A 97 -11.79 7.17 -11.26
C GLU A 97 -13.30 7.13 -11.54
N ASP A 98 -13.94 5.95 -11.46
CA ASP A 98 -15.38 5.77 -11.72
C ASP A 98 -16.23 5.50 -10.46
N ALA A 99 -15.64 5.45 -9.27
CA ALA A 99 -16.38 5.35 -8.00
C ALA A 99 -16.59 6.75 -7.39
N GLY A 100 -17.34 7.59 -8.11
CA GLY A 100 -17.87 8.84 -7.60
C GLY A 100 -17.23 10.09 -8.19
N ALA A 101 -17.62 10.45 -9.41
CA ALA A 101 -17.49 11.79 -9.98
C ALA A 101 -18.28 12.88 -9.20
N ASP A 102 -18.55 12.68 -7.91
CA ASP A 102 -19.23 13.63 -7.01
C ASP A 102 -18.54 13.76 -5.63
N ALA A 103 -17.31 13.24 -5.49
CA ALA A 103 -16.44 13.48 -4.33
C ALA A 103 -15.19 14.33 -4.68
N ALA A 104 -15.24 15.06 -5.80
CA ALA A 104 -14.16 15.93 -6.27
C ALA A 104 -14.32 17.41 -5.84
N ALA A 105 -15.15 17.70 -4.85
CA ALA A 105 -15.37 19.06 -4.36
C ALA A 105 -15.09 19.18 -2.86
N GLN A 106 -13.82 19.02 -2.46
CA GLN A 106 -13.19 19.64 -1.27
C GLN A 106 -11.82 18.99 -1.00
N LEU A 107 -10.75 19.46 -1.64
CA LEU A 107 -9.44 19.57 -0.98
C LEU A 107 -8.46 20.40 -1.83
N GLN A 108 -8.75 21.70 -1.96
CA GLN A 108 -7.77 22.67 -2.44
C GLN A 108 -7.45 23.65 -1.32
N GLN A 109 -6.68 23.18 -0.33
CA GLN A 109 -5.88 24.00 0.59
C GLN A 109 -5.06 23.11 1.53
N ALA A 110 -3.84 22.77 1.10
CA ALA A 110 -2.70 22.50 1.99
C ALA A 110 -1.42 22.38 1.12
N HIS A 111 -1.01 23.49 0.53
CA HIS A 111 0.36 23.65 0.02
C HIS A 111 1.07 24.63 0.96
N GLN A 112 2.27 24.22 1.40
CA GLN A 112 3.22 24.83 2.35
C GLN A 112 3.28 24.03 3.67
N LEU A 113 4.42 23.53 4.17
CA LEU A 113 5.83 23.84 3.89
C LEU A 113 6.71 22.68 4.43
N LEU A 114 7.55 22.11 3.56
CA LEU A 114 8.95 21.71 3.78
C LEU A 114 9.40 21.22 5.19
N LEU A 115 9.15 19.94 5.51
CA LEU A 115 10.01 19.12 6.38
C LEU A 115 10.15 17.71 5.77
N ILE A 116 10.68 17.67 4.55
CA ILE A 116 10.89 16.43 3.79
C ILE A 116 12.14 15.74 4.36
N GLY A 117 11.93 14.65 5.11
CA GLY A 117 13.00 13.73 5.48
C GLY A 117 12.71 12.87 6.72
N HIS A 118 11.89 13.34 7.65
CA HIS A 118 11.63 12.64 8.93
C HIS A 118 10.14 12.44 9.26
N SER A 119 9.22 13.16 8.63
CA SER A 119 7.78 13.10 8.98
C SER A 119 7.05 11.88 8.40
N GLN A 120 7.37 11.49 7.17
CA GLN A 120 6.69 10.39 6.48
C GLN A 120 6.86 9.05 7.21
N LEU A 121 8.07 8.67 7.61
CA LEU A 121 8.29 7.42 8.38
C LEU A 121 7.55 7.40 9.72
N LEU A 122 7.36 8.55 10.37
CA LEU A 122 6.56 8.64 11.60
C LEU A 122 5.06 8.51 11.33
N GLU A 123 4.57 8.89 10.14
CA GLU A 123 3.17 8.73 9.77
C GLU A 123 2.74 7.26 9.73
N ILE A 124 3.61 6.31 9.35
CA ILE A 124 3.28 4.86 9.41
C ILE A 124 2.93 4.44 10.82
N PHE A 125 3.73 4.86 11.80
CA PHE A 125 3.53 4.53 13.21
C PHE A 125 2.33 5.27 13.83
N ASN A 126 1.80 6.28 13.15
CA ASN A 126 0.57 6.92 13.60
C ASN A 126 -0.65 6.06 13.25
N TYR A 127 -0.65 5.26 12.18
CA TYR A 127 -1.79 4.41 11.84
C TYR A 127 -1.80 3.10 12.65
N ASP A 128 -2.70 3.02 13.63
CA ASP A 128 -2.80 1.90 14.58
C ASP A 128 -2.98 0.52 13.90
N TYR A 129 -3.64 0.50 12.73
CA TYR A 129 -4.01 -0.73 12.02
C TYR A 129 -3.23 -0.95 10.71
N LEU A 130 -2.23 -0.11 10.41
CA LEU A 130 -1.46 -0.25 9.17
C LEU A 130 -0.50 -1.45 9.25
N LEU A 131 0.05 -1.68 10.43
CA LEU A 131 0.88 -2.84 10.71
C LEU A 131 0.07 -3.87 11.50
N GLN A 132 0.13 -5.12 11.07
CA GLN A 132 -0.38 -6.26 11.81
C GLN A 132 0.78 -7.01 12.46
N GLY A 133 0.55 -7.51 13.66
CA GLY A 133 1.53 -8.33 14.36
C GLY A 133 1.88 -9.58 13.55
N GLY A 134 3.14 -10.01 13.66
CA GLY A 134 3.62 -11.27 13.10
C GLY A 134 4.12 -12.19 14.22
N SER A 135 4.42 -13.44 13.86
CA SER A 135 5.03 -14.36 14.81
C SER A 135 6.54 -14.08 14.94
N THR A 136 7.12 -14.33 16.12
CA THR A 136 8.59 -14.26 16.29
C THR A 136 9.33 -15.22 15.36
N ARG A 137 8.64 -16.28 14.94
CA ARG A 137 9.14 -17.27 13.99
C ARG A 137 9.32 -16.67 12.60
N GLU A 138 8.38 -15.86 12.15
CA GLU A 138 8.43 -15.19 10.84
C GLU A 138 9.61 -14.22 10.76
N LEU A 139 9.83 -13.40 11.80
CA LEU A 139 11.00 -12.52 11.89
C LEU A 139 12.33 -13.30 11.90
N ARG A 140 12.38 -14.43 12.63
CA ARG A 140 13.55 -15.30 12.63
C ARG A 140 13.80 -15.92 11.25
N HIS A 141 12.74 -16.29 10.54
CA HIS A 141 12.85 -16.85 9.20
C HIS A 141 13.37 -15.81 8.20
N LEU A 142 12.87 -14.57 8.26
CA LEU A 142 13.40 -13.48 7.43
C LEU A 142 14.90 -13.28 7.67
N GLN A 143 15.34 -13.35 8.93
CA GLN A 143 16.77 -13.31 9.26
C GLN A 143 17.55 -14.49 8.67
N GLN A 144 16.98 -15.70 8.65
CA GLN A 144 17.60 -16.88 8.02
C GLN A 144 17.75 -16.68 6.51
N ILE A 145 16.70 -16.18 5.84
CA ILE A 145 16.73 -15.85 4.41
C ILE A 145 17.85 -14.85 4.12
N TRP A 146 17.92 -13.74 4.86
CA TRP A 146 18.98 -12.74 4.70
C TRP A 146 20.39 -13.30 4.92
N LYS A 147 20.57 -14.16 5.94
CA LYS A 147 21.87 -14.79 6.20
C LYS A 147 22.28 -15.80 5.14
N SER A 148 21.31 -16.54 4.60
CA SER A 148 21.57 -17.56 3.56
C SER A 148 21.87 -16.93 2.20
N GLY A 149 21.32 -15.73 1.94
CA GLY A 149 21.36 -15.13 0.60
C GLY A 149 20.48 -15.84 -0.43
N ASP A 150 19.63 -16.78 0.00
CA ASP A 150 18.74 -17.56 -0.86
C ASP A 150 17.32 -17.66 -0.27
N PHE A 151 16.37 -18.08 -1.09
CA PHE A 151 14.99 -18.32 -0.64
C PHE A 151 14.86 -19.75 -0.13
N ILE A 152 14.94 -19.89 1.20
CA ILE A 152 14.93 -21.18 1.90
C ILE A 152 13.69 -21.38 2.77
N SER A 153 13.36 -22.64 3.05
CA SER A 153 12.41 -23.01 4.09
C SER A 153 12.93 -22.60 5.48
N TYR A 154 12.07 -22.66 6.50
CA TYR A 154 12.48 -22.35 7.86
C TYR A 154 13.59 -23.31 8.32
N ASP A 155 14.72 -22.79 8.78
CA ASP A 155 15.79 -23.63 9.29
C ASP A 155 15.54 -23.92 10.79
N TYR A 156 15.21 -25.16 11.12
CA TYR A 156 15.01 -25.60 12.50
C TYR A 156 16.32 -26.08 13.16
N GLY A 157 17.42 -26.13 12.41
CA GLY A 157 18.67 -26.76 12.80
C GLY A 157 18.74 -28.24 12.41
N PRO A 158 19.93 -28.86 12.46
CA PRO A 158 20.20 -30.14 11.78
C PRO A 158 19.31 -31.32 12.20
N ILE A 159 18.98 -31.41 13.49
CA ILE A 159 18.20 -32.53 14.04
C ILE A 159 16.74 -32.43 13.60
N GLU A 160 16.13 -31.26 13.77
CA GLU A 160 14.73 -31.03 13.40
C GLU A 160 14.55 -30.99 11.88
N ASN A 161 15.49 -30.41 11.13
CA ASN A 161 15.47 -30.48 9.67
C ASN A 161 15.50 -31.92 9.17
N MET A 162 16.28 -32.82 9.78
CA MET A 162 16.30 -34.23 9.36
C MET A 162 14.94 -34.91 9.58
N GLN A 163 14.21 -34.52 10.63
CA GLN A 163 12.88 -35.04 10.91
C GLN A 163 11.82 -34.49 9.95
N ILE A 164 11.91 -33.21 9.59
CA ILE A 164 10.89 -32.49 8.81
C ILE A 164 11.15 -32.56 7.30
N TYR A 165 12.41 -32.41 6.90
CA TYR A 165 12.85 -32.28 5.51
C TYR A 165 13.66 -33.48 5.00
N HIS A 166 14.02 -34.43 5.88
CA HIS A 166 14.94 -35.53 5.56
C HIS A 166 16.30 -35.04 5.03
N SER A 167 16.71 -33.86 5.50
CA SER A 167 17.96 -33.16 5.19
C SER A 167 18.48 -32.49 6.45
N VAL A 168 19.80 -32.37 6.64
CA VAL A 168 20.36 -31.58 7.75
C VAL A 168 20.29 -30.07 7.50
N GLU A 169 20.13 -29.67 6.24
CA GLU A 169 19.97 -28.28 5.82
C GLU A 169 18.51 -27.96 5.49
N ALA A 170 18.15 -26.67 5.60
CA ALA A 170 16.88 -26.17 5.10
C ALA A 170 16.76 -26.35 3.58
N ILE A 171 15.54 -26.50 3.09
CA ILE A 171 15.27 -26.73 1.68
C ILE A 171 15.29 -25.41 0.91
N ASN A 172 16.01 -25.38 -0.21
CA ASN A 172 15.97 -24.26 -1.15
C ASN A 172 14.72 -24.36 -2.04
N TYR A 173 14.02 -23.24 -2.21
CA TYR A 173 12.90 -23.16 -3.14
C TYR A 173 13.40 -22.94 -4.57
N ASN A 174 12.93 -23.77 -5.51
CA ASN A 174 13.26 -23.61 -6.92
C ASN A 174 12.42 -22.49 -7.56
N LEU A 175 12.94 -21.27 -7.54
CA LEU A 175 12.26 -20.10 -8.11
C LEU A 175 12.12 -20.16 -9.64
N SER A 176 12.94 -20.95 -10.34
CA SER A 176 12.83 -21.12 -11.80
C SER A 176 11.54 -21.82 -12.24
N GLY A 177 10.89 -22.53 -11.31
CA GLY A 177 9.62 -23.21 -11.52
C GLY A 177 8.39 -22.30 -11.40
N ILE A 178 8.56 -21.06 -10.94
CA ILE A 178 7.47 -20.06 -10.96
C ILE A 178 7.18 -19.74 -12.42
N SER A 179 5.92 -19.82 -12.84
CA SER A 179 5.49 -19.64 -14.25
C SER A 179 4.57 -18.43 -14.47
N VAL A 180 4.11 -17.79 -13.40
CA VAL A 180 3.24 -16.61 -13.49
C VAL A 180 4.04 -15.40 -13.96
N PRO A 181 3.53 -14.55 -14.86
CA PRO A 181 4.20 -13.30 -15.25
C PRO A 181 4.41 -12.38 -14.05
N ILE A 182 5.64 -11.96 -13.80
CA ILE A 182 6.02 -11.10 -12.67
C ILE A 182 6.56 -9.75 -13.17
N ILE A 183 6.15 -8.68 -12.50
CA ILE A 183 6.76 -7.36 -12.62
C ILE A 183 7.34 -7.00 -11.25
N LEU A 184 8.64 -6.73 -11.19
CA LEU A 184 9.33 -6.33 -9.97
C LEU A 184 9.49 -4.82 -9.95
N TYR A 185 9.12 -4.19 -8.84
CA TYR A 185 9.37 -2.78 -8.56
C TYR A 185 10.32 -2.65 -7.39
N PHE A 186 11.27 -1.70 -7.47
CA PHE A 186 12.19 -1.44 -6.37
C PHE A 186 12.61 0.03 -6.28
N GLY A 187 12.89 0.48 -5.06
CA GLY A 187 13.45 1.80 -4.78
C GLY A 187 14.98 1.79 -4.80
N GLN A 188 15.61 2.88 -5.24
CA GLN A 188 17.08 2.97 -5.33
C GLN A 188 17.75 2.92 -3.95
N THR A 189 17.07 3.38 -2.90
CA THR A 189 17.58 3.46 -1.53
C THR A 189 16.84 2.51 -0.58
N ASP A 190 16.18 1.48 -1.11
CA ASP A 190 15.51 0.46 -0.30
C ASP A 190 16.57 -0.38 0.44
N ALA A 191 16.49 -0.41 1.78
CA ALA A 191 17.42 -1.15 2.64
C ALA A 191 16.92 -2.56 3.00
N ILE A 192 15.66 -2.89 2.69
CA ILE A 192 15.01 -4.18 2.99
C ILE A 192 14.99 -5.04 1.72
N ALA A 193 14.44 -4.51 0.64
CA ALA A 193 14.47 -5.10 -0.69
C ALA A 193 15.50 -4.35 -1.55
N THR A 194 16.78 -4.54 -1.21
CA THR A 194 17.87 -3.80 -1.87
C THR A 194 17.87 -4.03 -3.39
N PRO A 195 18.33 -3.05 -4.19
CA PRO A 195 18.48 -3.23 -5.64
C PRO A 195 19.22 -4.52 -5.99
N GLU A 196 20.31 -4.83 -5.30
CA GLU A 196 21.10 -6.04 -5.52
C GLU A 196 20.30 -7.31 -5.22
N GLY A 197 19.51 -7.31 -4.13
CA GLY A 197 18.63 -8.43 -3.77
C GLY A 197 17.54 -8.66 -4.80
N VAL A 198 16.93 -7.60 -5.32
CA VAL A 198 15.91 -7.68 -6.38
C VAL A 198 16.49 -8.24 -7.66
N HIS A 199 17.69 -7.81 -8.06
CA HIS A 199 18.38 -8.36 -9.24
C HIS A 199 18.79 -9.83 -9.05
N ALA A 200 19.22 -10.21 -7.84
CA ALA A 200 19.53 -11.61 -7.53
C ALA A 200 18.30 -12.51 -7.63
N ILE A 201 17.14 -12.05 -7.12
CA ILE A 201 15.85 -12.75 -7.25
C ILE A 201 15.41 -12.82 -8.72
N TYR A 202 15.55 -11.73 -9.48
CA TYR A 202 15.29 -11.71 -10.92
C TYR A 202 16.10 -12.77 -11.67
N ALA A 203 17.41 -12.87 -11.39
CA ALA A 203 18.29 -13.85 -12.03
C ALA A 203 17.86 -15.31 -11.79
N LYS A 204 17.12 -15.59 -10.70
CA LYS A 204 16.55 -16.91 -10.40
C LYS A 204 15.17 -17.14 -11.05
N MET A 205 14.51 -16.09 -11.54
CA MET A 205 13.14 -16.11 -12.09
C MET A 205 13.06 -15.62 -13.55
N LEU A 206 14.14 -15.75 -14.33
CA LEU A 206 14.25 -15.22 -15.70
C LEU A 206 13.10 -15.63 -16.63
N ASN A 207 12.52 -16.83 -16.41
CA ASN A 207 11.42 -17.36 -17.24
C ASN A 207 10.08 -16.61 -17.03
N SER A 208 9.91 -15.99 -15.87
CA SER A 208 8.64 -15.45 -15.40
C SER A 208 8.63 -13.95 -15.21
N VAL A 209 9.77 -13.37 -14.84
CA VAL A 209 9.88 -11.92 -14.74
C VAL A 209 9.79 -11.31 -16.14
N ARG A 210 8.77 -10.49 -16.36
CA ARG A 210 8.56 -9.73 -17.59
C ARG A 210 9.11 -8.32 -17.47
N SER A 211 9.13 -7.74 -16.28
CA SER A 211 9.76 -6.45 -16.10
C SER A 211 10.39 -6.27 -14.72
N VAL A 212 11.52 -5.58 -14.68
CA VAL A 212 12.19 -5.10 -13.47
C VAL A 212 12.27 -3.59 -13.60
N ARG A 213 11.65 -2.86 -12.67
CA ARG A 213 11.43 -1.42 -12.78
C ARG A 213 11.95 -0.71 -11.55
N ARG A 214 12.87 0.22 -11.77
CA ARG A 214 13.33 1.10 -10.70
C ARG A 214 12.40 2.28 -10.61
N ILE A 215 11.97 2.62 -9.39
CA ILE A 215 11.18 3.84 -9.20
C ILE A 215 12.00 5.06 -9.55
N SER A 216 11.43 5.94 -10.38
CA SER A 216 12.06 7.16 -10.89
C SER A 216 12.15 8.27 -9.83
N SER A 217 12.71 7.94 -8.66
CA SER A 217 13.00 8.87 -7.57
C SER A 217 14.21 8.36 -6.78
N ALA A 218 15.25 9.19 -6.68
CA ALA A 218 16.53 8.82 -6.07
C ALA A 218 16.46 8.53 -4.57
N LYS A 219 15.37 8.92 -3.90
CA LYS A 219 15.17 8.75 -2.45
C LYS A 219 14.09 7.72 -2.11
N PHE A 220 13.46 7.12 -3.13
CA PHE A 220 12.38 6.16 -2.94
C PHE A 220 12.96 4.88 -2.30
N ASN A 221 12.43 4.53 -1.14
CA ASN A 221 12.82 3.38 -0.32
C ASN A 221 11.61 2.47 -0.03
N HIS A 222 11.81 1.49 0.84
CA HIS A 222 10.81 0.47 1.16
C HIS A 222 9.45 1.02 1.61
N PHE A 223 9.47 2.01 2.48
CA PHE A 223 8.26 2.54 3.11
C PHE A 223 7.52 3.52 2.20
N ASP A 224 8.19 4.07 1.20
CA ASP A 224 7.57 4.96 0.22
C ASP A 224 6.50 4.25 -0.60
N PHE A 225 6.59 2.93 -0.79
CA PHE A 225 5.52 2.12 -1.40
C PHE A 225 4.21 2.13 -0.60
N LEU A 226 4.26 2.41 0.71
CA LEU A 226 3.08 2.44 1.57
C LEU A 226 2.53 3.85 1.73
N ILE A 227 3.40 4.85 1.86
CA ILE A 227 2.98 6.17 2.36
C ILE A 227 3.47 7.38 1.55
N SER A 228 4.25 7.17 0.49
CA SER A 228 4.76 8.30 -0.27
C SER A 228 3.61 9.13 -0.86
N GLY A 229 3.71 10.45 -0.72
CA GLY A 229 2.80 11.37 -1.39
C GLY A 229 2.81 11.25 -2.92
N GLU A 230 3.86 10.64 -3.49
CA GLU A 230 4.06 10.45 -4.93
C GLU A 230 3.75 9.02 -5.41
N VAL A 231 3.35 8.10 -4.50
CA VAL A 231 3.15 6.67 -4.81
C VAL A 231 2.17 6.46 -5.96
N LYS A 232 1.13 7.30 -6.07
CA LYS A 232 0.16 7.24 -7.17
C LYS A 232 0.86 7.36 -8.52
N THR A 233 1.57 8.46 -8.71
CA THR A 233 2.22 8.79 -9.99
C THR A 233 3.44 7.92 -10.28
N LEU A 234 4.19 7.53 -9.24
CA LEU A 234 5.44 6.80 -9.41
C LEU A 234 5.24 5.28 -9.51
N VAL A 235 4.16 4.75 -8.92
CA VAL A 235 3.88 3.31 -8.80
C VAL A 235 2.49 2.95 -9.32
N ASN A 236 1.42 3.44 -8.70
CA ASN A 236 0.06 2.92 -8.92
C ASN A 236 -0.43 3.11 -10.36
N ASP A 237 -0.29 4.31 -10.93
CA ASP A 237 -0.74 4.61 -12.30
C ASP A 237 0.02 3.75 -13.32
N LYS A 238 1.32 3.57 -13.12
CA LYS A 238 2.16 2.71 -13.97
C LYS A 238 1.81 1.23 -13.81
N LEU A 239 1.46 0.79 -12.60
CA LEU A 239 1.01 -0.58 -12.34
C LEU A 239 -0.29 -0.86 -13.10
N ILE A 240 -1.28 0.03 -13.02
CA ILE A 240 -2.56 -0.10 -13.72
C ILE A 240 -2.32 -0.16 -15.24
N GLU A 241 -1.49 0.72 -15.80
CA GLU A 241 -1.14 0.70 -17.22
C GLU A 241 -0.51 -0.65 -17.65
N LEU A 242 0.37 -1.23 -16.82
CA LEU A 242 0.97 -2.53 -17.10
C LEU A 242 -0.03 -3.68 -16.98
N MET A 243 -0.96 -3.61 -16.03
CA MET A 243 -2.05 -4.58 -15.91
C MET A 243 -2.94 -4.56 -17.15
N GLU A 244 -3.32 -3.39 -17.66
CA GLU A 244 -4.07 -3.25 -18.90
C GLU A 244 -3.30 -3.81 -20.11
N LYS A 245 -2.00 -3.49 -20.23
CA LYS A 245 -1.15 -4.06 -21.29
C LYS A 245 -1.04 -5.58 -21.19
N PHE A 246 -0.95 -6.14 -19.98
CA PHE A 246 -0.95 -7.59 -19.76
C PHE A 246 -2.25 -8.23 -20.23
N LEU A 247 -3.37 -7.62 -19.86
CA LEU A 247 -4.71 -8.05 -20.24
C LEU A 247 -4.96 -7.99 -21.76
N ASP A 248 -4.27 -7.09 -22.45
CA ASP A 248 -4.26 -6.95 -23.91
C ASP A 248 -3.27 -7.88 -24.63
N GLY A 249 -2.46 -8.66 -23.91
CA GLY A 249 -1.38 -9.47 -24.48
C GLY A 249 -0.19 -8.65 -24.99
N LYS A 250 -0.04 -7.41 -24.54
CA LYS A 250 0.97 -6.42 -24.95
C LYS A 250 1.95 -6.04 -23.84
N LEU A 251 2.07 -6.87 -22.78
CA LEU A 251 2.98 -6.57 -21.68
C LEU A 251 4.44 -6.51 -22.19
N PRO A 252 5.14 -5.38 -22.04
CA PRO A 252 6.49 -5.26 -22.56
C PRO A 252 7.49 -6.02 -21.69
N TYR A 253 8.59 -6.46 -22.30
CA TYR A 253 9.75 -6.98 -21.58
C TYR A 253 10.76 -5.86 -21.34
N ILE A 254 10.89 -5.38 -20.10
CA ILE A 254 11.76 -4.21 -19.76
C ILE A 254 12.51 -4.48 -18.46
N ILE A 255 13.84 -4.40 -18.48
CA ILE A 255 14.72 -4.54 -17.31
C ILE A 255 15.47 -3.20 -17.12
N GLU A 256 15.31 -2.56 -15.97
CA GLU A 256 15.90 -1.26 -15.57
C GLU A 256 16.92 -1.37 -14.44
#